data_AF-A0AAD2CKT7-F1
#
_entry.id   AF-A0AAD2CKT7-F1
#
_cell.length_a   1.000
_cell.length_b   1.000
_cell.length_c   1.000
_cell.angle_alpha   90.00
_cell.angle_beta   90.00
_cell.angle_gamma   90.00
#
_symmetry.space_group_name_H-M   'P 1'
#
loop_
_entity.id
_entity.type
_entity.pdbx_description
1 polymer ?
#
loop_
_entity_poly.entity_id
_entity_poly.type
_entity_poly.pdbx_seq_one_letter_code
_entity_poly.pdbx_strand_id
1 'polypeptide(L)'
;EETNAARKAKQAADKAAKEARMKIEPKDLFRLSEEYKGKYSKFDEKTGLPTHDAEGTALTKSATKKLAKEQKKHAQVLAKFNAAAAK
;
A
#
# COMPACT_ATOMS: atom_id res chain seq x y z
N GLU A 1 27.17 -21.36 21.29
CA GLU A 1 26.91 -19.93 21.06
C GLU A 1 26.19 -19.78 19.71
N GLU A 2 24.87 -19.92 19.67
CA GLU A 2 24.14 -19.98 18.38
C GLU A 2 22.77 -19.29 18.40
N THR A 3 22.45 -18.56 19.48
CA THR A 3 21.10 -18.02 19.72
C THR A 3 20.92 -16.57 19.26
N ASN A 4 21.99 -15.88 18.84
CA ASN A 4 21.93 -14.46 18.46
C ASN A 4 21.67 -14.23 16.97
N ALA A 5 22.23 -15.08 16.09
CA ALA A 5 22.12 -14.91 14.63
C ALA A 5 20.68 -15.09 14.11
N ALA A 6 19.94 -16.07 14.63
CA ALA A 6 18.56 -16.36 14.22
C ALA A 6 17.57 -15.23 14.59
N ARG A 7 17.81 -14.52 15.71
CA ARG A 7 16.97 -13.37 16.12
C ARG A 7 17.18 -12.15 15.22
N LYS A 8 18.42 -11.88 14.79
CA LYS A 8 18.74 -10.75 13.89
C LYS A 8 18.13 -10.94 12.50
N ALA A 9 18.17 -12.16 11.95
CA ALA A 9 17.59 -12.44 10.64
C ALA A 9 16.06 -12.21 10.60
N LYS A 10 15.35 -12.60 11.66
CA LYS A 10 13.89 -12.43 11.75
C LYS A 10 13.47 -10.96 11.88
N GLN A 11 14.27 -10.15 12.57
CA GLN A 11 14.04 -8.70 12.70
C GLN A 11 14.31 -7.95 11.40
N ALA A 12 15.30 -8.37 10.61
CA ALA A 12 15.57 -7.78 9.30
C ALA A 12 14.44 -8.07 8.29
N ALA A 13 13.89 -9.28 8.30
CA ALA A 13 12.76 -9.65 7.44
C ALA A 13 11.47 -8.89 7.80
N ASP A 14 11.17 -8.69 9.09
CA ASP A 14 10.00 -7.92 9.54
C ASP A 14 10.13 -6.43 9.20
N LYS A 15 11.34 -5.87 9.30
CA LYS A 15 11.64 -4.50 8.86
C LYS A 15 11.48 -4.36 7.35
N ALA A 16 12.01 -5.30 6.56
CA ALA A 16 11.84 -5.28 5.11
C ALA A 16 10.36 -5.41 4.68
N ALA A 17 9.56 -6.20 5.39
CA ALA A 17 8.12 -6.32 5.12
C ALA A 17 7.35 -5.04 5.49
N LYS A 18 7.71 -4.38 6.60
CA LYS A 18 7.13 -3.08 6.99
C LYS A 18 7.58 -1.96 6.06
N GLU A 19 8.83 -1.96 5.65
CA GLU A 19 9.36 -1.02 4.66
C GLU A 19 8.73 -1.26 3.29
N ALA A 20 8.50 -2.51 2.87
CA ALA A 20 7.81 -2.79 1.62
C ALA A 20 6.38 -2.24 1.65
N ARG A 21 5.65 -2.42 2.76
CA ARG A 21 4.31 -1.83 2.97
C ARG A 21 4.32 -0.31 3.03
N MET A 22 5.39 0.30 3.55
CA MET A 22 5.57 1.75 3.62
C MET A 22 6.35 2.35 2.43
N LYS A 23 6.68 1.53 1.41
CA LYS A 23 7.25 1.93 0.12
C LYS A 23 6.28 1.73 -1.04
N ILE A 24 5.11 1.11 -0.82
CA ILE A 24 4.09 0.98 -1.86
C ILE A 24 3.64 2.37 -2.28
N GLU A 25 3.96 2.75 -3.52
CA GLU A 25 3.53 4.03 -4.07
C GLU A 25 2.01 4.17 -3.91
N PRO A 26 1.51 5.39 -3.63
CA PRO A 26 0.07 5.61 -3.47
C PRO A 26 -0.73 5.11 -4.68
N LYS A 27 -0.14 5.15 -5.88
CA LYS A 27 -0.72 4.64 -7.13
C LYS A 27 -0.92 3.12 -7.11
N ASP A 28 0.00 2.39 -6.48
CA ASP A 28 -0.07 0.94 -6.36
C ASP A 28 -0.70 0.47 -5.05
N LEU A 29 -1.08 1.39 -4.15
CA LEU A 29 -1.71 1.04 -2.87
C LEU A 29 -2.88 0.08 -3.06
N PHE A 30 -3.83 0.39 -3.95
CA PHE A 30 -5.00 -0.47 -4.13
C PHE A 30 -4.71 -1.74 -4.93
N ARG A 31 -3.59 -1.80 -5.65
CA ARG A 31 -3.20 -2.90 -6.52
C ARG A 31 -2.30 -3.92 -5.81
N LEU A 32 -1.38 -3.44 -4.98
CA LEU A 32 -0.38 -4.24 -4.26
C LEU A 32 -0.74 -4.46 -2.78
N SER A 33 -1.56 -3.60 -2.17
CA SER A 33 -1.98 -3.84 -0.79
C SER A 33 -2.86 -5.08 -0.71
N GLU A 34 -2.47 -6.00 0.17
CA GLU A 34 -3.23 -7.22 0.46
C GLU A 34 -4.65 -6.90 0.96
N GLU A 35 -4.86 -5.74 1.58
CA GLU A 35 -6.19 -5.32 2.06
C GLU A 35 -7.18 -5.09 0.90
N TYR A 36 -6.69 -4.67 -0.26
CA TYR A 36 -7.50 -4.36 -1.44
C TYR A 36 -7.38 -5.42 -2.54
N LYS A 37 -6.46 -6.38 -2.37
CA LYS A 37 -6.28 -7.51 -3.28
C LYS A 37 -7.57 -8.33 -3.37
N GLY A 38 -8.13 -8.44 -4.57
CA GLY A 38 -9.39 -9.13 -4.82
C GLY A 38 -10.66 -8.32 -4.52
N LYS A 39 -10.56 -7.07 -4.03
CA LYS A 39 -11.71 -6.17 -3.85
C LYS A 39 -12.06 -5.36 -5.10
N TYR A 40 -11.13 -5.26 -6.03
CA TYR A 40 -11.27 -4.46 -7.24
C TYR A 40 -10.74 -5.23 -8.45
N SER A 41 -11.49 -5.17 -9.55
CA SER A 41 -11.15 -5.85 -10.79
C SER A 41 -10.39 -4.95 -11.77
N LYS A 42 -10.67 -3.64 -11.76
CA LYS A 42 -10.04 -2.67 -12.66
C LYS A 42 -9.56 -1.44 -11.92
N PHE A 43 -8.44 -0.90 -12.39
CA PHE A 43 -7.77 0.28 -11.85
C PHE A 43 -7.50 1.26 -12.98
N ASP A 44 -7.54 2.55 -12.67
CA ASP A 44 -7.21 3.62 -13.59
C ASP A 44 -5.69 3.75 -13.73
N GLU A 45 -5.18 3.67 -14.96
CA GLU A 45 -3.73 3.66 -15.21
C GLU A 45 -3.06 5.00 -14.91
N LYS A 46 -3.80 6.12 -14.88
CA LYS A 46 -3.23 7.44 -14.61
C LYS A 46 -3.13 7.68 -13.11
N THR A 47 -4.19 7.38 -12.37
CA THR A 47 -4.34 7.68 -10.94
C THR A 47 -4.04 6.51 -10.01
N GLY A 48 -4.12 5.26 -10.50
CA GLY A 48 -4.01 4.05 -9.68
C GLY A 48 -5.23 3.75 -8.81
N LEU A 49 -6.31 4.51 -8.98
CA LEU A 49 -7.54 4.30 -8.22
C LEU A 49 -8.36 3.16 -8.83
N PRO A 50 -9.04 2.35 -8.02
CA PRO A 50 -9.95 1.36 -8.54
C PRO A 50 -11.12 2.04 -9.26
N THR A 51 -11.44 1.54 -10.46
CA THR A 51 -12.57 1.98 -11.28
C THR A 51 -13.72 1.01 -11.22
N HIS A 52 -13.44 -0.27 -10.99
CA HIS A 52 -14.46 -1.31 -10.85
C HIS A 52 -14.19 -2.13 -9.59
N ASP A 53 -15.27 -2.55 -8.94
CA ASP A 53 -15.22 -3.46 -7.80
C ASP A 53 -14.84 -4.90 -8.20
N ALA A 54 -14.86 -5.82 -7.24
CA ALA A 54 -14.53 -7.22 -7.43
C ALA A 54 -15.44 -7.91 -8.47
N GLU A 55 -16.69 -7.45 -8.58
CA GLU A 55 -17.69 -7.99 -9.50
C GLU A 55 -17.57 -7.37 -10.90
N GLY A 56 -16.67 -6.39 -11.08
CA GLY A 56 -16.51 -5.69 -12.34
C GLY A 56 -17.57 -4.61 -12.56
N THR A 57 -18.23 -4.15 -11.50
CA THR A 57 -19.18 -3.02 -11.55
C THR A 57 -18.43 -1.70 -11.39
N ALA A 58 -18.78 -0.72 -12.23
CA ALA A 58 -18.17 0.61 -12.16
C ALA A 58 -18.46 1.28 -10.82
N LEU A 59 -17.40 1.73 -10.14
CA LEU A 59 -17.50 2.42 -8.87
C LEU A 59 -18.19 3.78 -9.04
N THR A 60 -19.05 4.11 -8.06
CA THR A 60 -19.73 5.41 -8.05
C THR A 60 -18.73 6.56 -7.79
N LYS A 61 -19.04 7.76 -8.27
CA LYS A 61 -18.22 8.97 -8.02
C LYS A 61 -17.91 9.17 -6.53
N SER A 62 -18.86 8.85 -5.66
CA SER A 62 -18.70 8.92 -4.20
C SER A 62 -17.68 7.89 -3.69
N ALA A 63 -17.70 6.67 -4.21
CA ALA A 63 -16.73 5.62 -3.85
C ALA A 63 -15.32 5.97 -4.34
N THR A 64 -15.17 6.40 -5.59
CA THR A 64 -13.88 6.84 -6.14
C THR A 64 -13.30 8.00 -5.32
N LYS A 65 -14.13 8.95 -4.89
CA LYS A 65 -13.70 10.09 -4.06
C LYS A 65 -13.24 9.66 -2.66
N LYS A 66 -13.86 8.62 -2.08
CA LYS A 66 -13.39 8.02 -0.82
C LYS A 66 -12.02 7.35 -1.01
N LEU A 67 -11.87 6.56 -2.08
CA LEU A 67 -10.61 5.89 -2.40
C LEU A 67 -9.48 6.90 -2.65
N ALA A 68 -9.73 7.98 -3.37
CA ALA A 68 -8.78 9.07 -3.56
C ALA A 68 -8.31 9.70 -2.23
N LYS A 69 -9.20 9.85 -1.24
CA LYS A 69 -8.83 10.34 0.09
C LYS A 69 -7.93 9.36 0.84
N GLU A 70 -8.26 8.06 0.81
CA GLU A 70 -7.44 7.02 1.44
C GLU A 70 -6.05 6.94 0.80
N GLN A 71 -5.98 7.01 -0.53
CA GLN A 71 -4.74 7.10 -1.29
C GLN A 71 -3.87 8.28 -0.85
N LYS A 72 -4.49 9.46 -0.71
CA LYS A 72 -3.79 10.70 -0.33
C LYS A 72 -3.28 10.62 1.11
N LYS A 73 -4.04 10.04 2.03
CA LYS A 73 -3.57 9.80 3.41
C LYS A 73 -2.36 8.87 3.39
N HIS A 74 -2.41 7.77 2.65
CA HIS A 74 -1.28 6.86 2.51
C HIS A 74 -0.06 7.57 1.90
N ALA A 75 -0.24 8.36 0.85
CA ALA A 75 0.83 9.17 0.25
C ALA A 75 1.51 10.09 1.27
N GLN A 76 0.73 10.73 2.14
CA GLN A 76 1.25 11.59 3.20
C GLN A 76 2.01 10.81 4.27
N VAL A 77 1.49 9.65 4.68
CA VAL A 77 2.17 8.76 5.64
C VAL A 77 3.48 8.24 5.05
N LEU A 78 3.47 7.82 3.79
CA LEU A 78 4.64 7.36 3.04
C LEU A 78 5.69 8.46 2.90
N ALA A 79 5.27 9.68 2.52
CA ALA A 79 6.17 10.83 2.43
C ALA A 79 6.82 11.14 3.79
N LYS A 80 6.06 11.10 4.89
CA LYS A 80 6.60 11.28 6.25
C LYS A 80 7.55 10.14 6.64
N PHE A 81 7.23 8.90 6.29
CA PHE A 81 8.08 7.74 6.57
C PHE A 81 9.41 7.84 5.81
N ASN A 82 9.37 8.16 4.52
CA ASN A 82 10.56 8.35 3.70
C ASN A 82 11.41 9.53 4.22
N ALA A 83 10.77 10.63 4.63
CA ALA A 83 11.47 11.76 5.25
C ALA A 83 12.13 11.41 6.59
N ALA A 84 11.50 10.53 7.38
CA ALA A 84 12.07 10.03 8.63
C ALA A 84 13.20 9.00 8.41
N ALA A 85 13.13 8.21 7.33
CA ALA A 85 14.16 7.24 6.97
C ALA A 85 15.41 7.88 6.35
N ALA A 86 15.29 9.10 5.81
CA ALA A 86 16.40 9.87 5.25
C ALA A 86 17.18 10.69 6.28
N LYS A 87 16.80 10.64 7.56
CA LYS A 87 17.37 11.43 8.66
C LYS A 87 18.07 10.53 9.68
#